data_AF-A0A358MLI0-F1
#
_entry.id   AF-A0A358MLI0-F1
#
_cell.length_a   1.000
_cell.length_b   1.000
_cell.length_c   1.000
_cell.angle_alpha   90.00
_cell.angle_beta   90.00
_cell.angle_gamma   90.00
#
_symmetry.space_group_name_H-M   'P 1'
#
loop_
_entity.id
_entity.type
_entity.pdbx_description
1 polymer ?
#
loop_
_entity_poly.entity_id
_entity_poly.type
_entity_poly.pdbx_seq_one_letter_code
_entity_poly.pdbx_strand_id
1 'polypeptide(L)' 'MMEKLIQIRVEEEIRNGADEVFRQEGLTTQQAVKMFLTQVANNGESPFHDLFKPKA' A
#
# COMPACT_ATOMS: atom_id res chain seq x y z
N MET A 1 8.14 16.25 14.92
CA MET A 1 7.31 15.03 14.92
C MET A 1 8.23 13.83 14.81
N MET A 2 7.96 12.73 15.51
CA MET A 2 8.81 11.54 15.50
C MET A 2 8.38 10.62 14.36
N GLU A 3 9.14 10.60 13.28
CA GLU A 3 8.91 9.65 12.18
C GLU A 3 9.40 8.26 12.60
N LYS A 4 8.60 7.23 12.32
CA LYS A 4 8.96 5.83 12.56
C LYS A 4 9.16 5.12 11.23
N LEU A 5 10.25 4.38 11.10
CA LEU A 5 10.52 3.55 9.93
C LEU A 5 9.67 2.28 9.98
N ILE A 6 9.06 1.93 8.85
CA ILE A 6 8.33 0.68 8.66
C ILE A 6 9.22 -0.24 7.81
N GLN A 7 9.57 -1.41 8.36
CA GLN A 7 10.33 -2.45 7.66
C GLN A 7 9.47 -3.71 7.58
N ILE A 8 9.28 -4.24 6.38
CA ILE A 8 8.43 -5.40 6.11
C ILE A 8 9.22 -6.38 5.26
N ARG A 9 9.14 -7.67 5.57
CA ARG A 9 9.66 -8.74 4.72
C ARG A 9 8.60 -9.10 3.69
N VAL A 10 8.99 -9.05 2.43
CA VAL A 10 8.18 -9.46 1.28
C VAL A 10 9.06 -10.26 0.33
N GLU A 11 8.47 -11.21 -0.37
CA GLU A 11 9.17 -11.95 -1.42
C GLU A 11 9.61 -11.01 -2.54
N GLU A 12 10.77 -11.31 -3.13
CA GLU A 12 11.38 -10.45 -4.13
C GLU A 12 10.48 -10.27 -5.37
N GLU A 13 9.83 -11.35 -5.81
CA GLU A 13 8.94 -11.32 -6.97
C GLU A 13 7.73 -10.41 -6.75
N ILE A 14 7.12 -10.48 -5.55
CA ILE A 14 6.00 -9.60 -5.16
C ILE A 14 6.46 -8.14 -5.11
N ARG A 15 7.64 -7.88 -4.52
CA ARG A 15 8.22 -6.53 -4.46
C ARG A 15 8.46 -5.98 -5.86
N ASN A 16 9.10 -6.75 -6.73
CA ASN A 16 9.44 -6.31 -8.07
C ASN A 16 8.19 -6.08 -8.93
N GLY A 17 7.17 -6.94 -8.79
CA GLY A 17 5.88 -6.75 -9.45
C GLY A 17 5.18 -5.47 -9.00
N ALA A 18 5.17 -5.18 -7.70
CA ALA A 18 4.59 -3.94 -7.18
C ALA A 18 5.37 -2.69 -7.64
N ASP A 19 6.72 -2.73 -7.58
CA ASP A 19 7.59 -1.64 -8.03
C ASP A 19 7.34 -1.32 -9.52
N GLU A 20 7.13 -2.32 -10.38
CA GLU A 20 6.81 -2.13 -11.80
C GLU A 20 5.49 -1.38 -12.01
N VAL A 21 4.42 -1.85 -11.35
CA VAL A 21 3.08 -1.26 -11.47
C VAL A 21 3.09 0.20 -11.02
N PHE A 22 3.63 0.48 -9.83
CA PHE A 22 3.68 1.85 -9.34
C PHE A 22 4.56 2.75 -10.19
N ARG A 23 5.66 2.23 -10.75
CA ARG A 23 6.52 3.02 -11.64
C ARG A 23 5.81 3.45 -12.91
N GLN A 24 4.93 2.62 -13.46
CA GLN A 24 4.09 2.98 -14.62
C GLN A 24 3.13 4.14 -14.29
N GLU A 25 2.75 4.28 -13.04
CA GLU A 25 1.91 5.37 -12.51
C GLU A 25 2.75 6.58 -12.04
N GLY A 26 4.08 6.55 -12.19
CA GLY A 26 4.98 7.61 -11.74
C GLY A 26 5.21 7.63 -10.21
N LEU A 27 4.94 6.52 -9.53
CA LEU A 27 5.06 6.36 -8.09
C LEU A 27 6.18 5.37 -7.72
N THR A 28 6.83 5.63 -6.60
CA THR A 28 7.64 4.60 -5.91
C THR A 28 6.77 3.80 -4.96
N THR A 29 7.15 2.56 -4.67
CA THR A 29 6.47 1.73 -3.67
C THR A 29 6.44 2.37 -2.29
N GLN A 30 7.47 3.14 -1.91
CA GLN A 30 7.47 3.88 -0.65
C GLN A 30 6.40 4.97 -0.61
N GLN A 31 6.22 5.71 -1.71
CA GLN A 31 5.14 6.70 -1.82
C GLN A 31 3.77 6.04 -1.79
N ALA A 32 3.60 4.93 -2.51
CA ALA A 32 2.36 4.16 -2.50
C ALA A 32 2.00 3.66 -1.10
N VAL A 33 2.95 3.07 -0.37
CA VAL A 33 2.76 2.63 1.03
C VAL A 33 2.44 3.82 1.95
N LYS A 34 3.09 4.96 1.78
CA LYS A 34 2.79 6.18 2.56
C LYS A 34 1.36 6.68 2.29
N MET A 35 0.95 6.73 1.03
CA MET A 35 -0.41 7.11 0.64
C MET A 35 -1.43 6.13 1.22
N PHE A 36 -1.17 4.83 1.10
CA PHE A 36 -1.98 3.77 1.68
C PHE A 36 -2.20 3.95 3.18
N LEU A 37 -1.13 4.11 3.96
CA LEU A 37 -1.22 4.29 5.42
C LEU A 37 -1.99 5.56 5.77
N THR A 38 -1.80 6.63 4.99
CA THR A 38 -2.51 7.89 5.16
C THR A 38 -4.01 7.72 4.94
N GLN A 39 -4.41 6.98 3.89
CA GLN A 39 -5.83 6.71 3.60
C GLN A 39 -6.48 5.87 4.70
N VAL A 40 -5.82 4.81 5.17
CA VAL A 40 -6.33 3.98 6.27
C VAL A 40 -6.50 4.79 7.55
N ALA A 41 -5.50 5.63 7.89
CA ALA A 41 -5.55 6.46 9.08
C ALA A 41 -6.67 7.53 9.02
N ASN A 42 -6.92 8.11 7.84
CA ASN A 42 -7.92 9.16 7.66
C ASN A 42 -9.34 8.61 7.53
N ASN A 43 -9.53 7.47 6.86
CA ASN A 43 -10.85 6.92 6.55
C ASN A 43 -11.34 5.94 7.62
N GLY A 44 -10.44 5.41 8.46
CA GLY A 44 -10.77 4.46 9.52
C GLY A 44 -11.11 3.05 9.04
N GLU A 45 -11.03 2.82 7.72
CA GLU A 45 -11.35 1.54 7.09
C GLU A 45 -10.07 0.84 6.59
N SER A 46 -10.09 -0.48 6.73
CA SER A 46 -9.07 -1.34 6.14
C SER A 46 -9.11 -1.23 4.61
N PRO A 47 -7.97 -1.34 3.92
CA PRO A 47 -7.94 -1.44 2.46
C PRO A 47 -8.61 -2.72 1.94
N PHE A 48 -8.87 -3.68 2.85
CA PHE A 48 -9.58 -4.91 2.58
C PHE A 48 -11.03 -4.86 3.07
N HIS A 49 -11.50 -3.70 3.55
CA HIS A 49 -12.91 -3.50 3.83
C HIS A 49 -13.69 -3.77 2.53
N ASP A 50 -14.62 -4.71 2.59
CA ASP A 50 -15.44 -5.17 1.47
C ASP A 50 -14.77 -5.98 0.36
N LEU A 51 -13.50 -6.37 0.52
CA LEU A 51 -12.78 -7.20 -0.47
C LEU A 51 -13.47 -8.56 -0.75
N PHE A 52 -14.22 -9.07 0.24
CA PHE A 52 -14.94 -10.35 0.15
C PHE A 52 -16.46 -10.19 0.10
N LYS A 53 -16.99 -8.97 -0.05
CA LYS A 53 -18.43 -8.81 -0.25
C LYS A 53 -18.79 -9.25 -1.68
N PRO A 54 -19.85 -10.05 -1.86
CA PRO A 54 -20.35 -10.36 -3.20
C PRO A 54 -20.67 -9.06 -3.94
N LYS A 55 -20.28 -8.94 -5.21
CA LYS A 55 -20.81 -7.86 -6.06
C LYS A 55 -22.33 -7.99 -6.09
N ALA A 56 -23.02 -6.93 -5.64
CA ALA A 56 -24.46 -6.79 -5.78
C ALA A 56 -24.87 -6.63 -7.25
#